data_AF-A0A925ZQ24-F1
#
_entry.id   AF-A0A925ZQ24-F1
#
_cell.length_a   1.000
_cell.length_b   1.000
_cell.length_c   1.000
_cell.angle_alpha   90.00
_cell.angle_beta   90.00
_cell.angle_gamma   90.00
#
_symmetry.space_group_name_H-M   'P 1'
#
loop_
_entity.id
_entity.type
_entity.pdbx_description
1 polymer ?
#
loop_
_entity_poly.entity_id
_entity_poly.type
_entity_poly.pdbx_seq_one_letter_code
_entity_poly.pdbx_strand_id
1 'polypeptide(L)'
;MAGEQLESLGEPGAALALDTFAKAVAQRPDHPSSHRLYAFALLRAGKHEEAFNAIIAGLDREYPGGRFAEVQRILREDLGLIAAAWLAAEPTREPTIARAVGERHASIDNRASIRFVLNWETDANDVDLHVFDGNKGHAFFSSKSLPSGGELYADVTTGYGPECFAIQDKASAFPYTVQAHYYARGPMGYGMGKLEVIEHDGAGHLTFVEQPFVLMRDNAYVDLVKLEQRPSAAKPTVGEPVARGRLKAR
;
A
#
# COMPACT_ATOMS: atom_id res chain seq x y z
N MET A 1 1.06 -6.24 -11.60
CA MET A 1 1.07 -5.86 -13.04
C MET A 1 -0.29 -5.90 -13.74
N ALA A 2 -0.79 -7.04 -14.23
CA ALA A 2 -2.13 -7.05 -14.86
C ALA A 2 -3.23 -6.73 -13.83
N GLY A 3 -3.11 -7.26 -12.61
CA GLY A 3 -4.06 -7.03 -11.52
C GLY A 3 -4.21 -5.54 -11.19
N GLU A 4 -3.11 -4.84 -10.92
CA GLU A 4 -3.13 -3.42 -10.52
C GLU A 4 -3.70 -2.50 -11.61
N GLN A 5 -3.42 -2.79 -12.88
CA GLN A 5 -4.02 -2.04 -14.00
C GLN A 5 -5.50 -2.34 -14.15
N LEU A 6 -5.92 -3.59 -13.94
CA LEU A 6 -7.34 -3.98 -13.96
C LEU A 6 -8.11 -3.33 -12.80
N GLU A 7 -7.53 -3.22 -11.59
CA GLU A 7 -8.15 -2.50 -10.47
C GLU A 7 -8.41 -1.03 -10.79
N SER A 8 -7.49 -0.40 -11.51
CA SER A 8 -7.65 1.00 -11.92
C SER A 8 -8.87 1.24 -12.83
N LEU A 9 -9.47 0.18 -13.39
CA LEU A 9 -10.72 0.25 -14.17
C LEU A 9 -11.98 0.31 -13.29
N GLY A 10 -11.87 0.15 -11.97
CA GLY A 10 -12.98 0.13 -11.02
C GLY A 10 -13.78 -1.19 -11.08
N GLU A 11 -15.08 -1.11 -10.78
CA GLU A 11 -16.02 -2.26 -10.77
C GLU A 11 -15.85 -3.24 -11.96
N PRO A 12 -15.74 -2.77 -13.23
CA PRO A 12 -15.58 -3.67 -14.38
C PRO A 12 -14.31 -4.53 -14.35
N GLY A 13 -13.25 -4.05 -13.69
CA GLY A 13 -11.95 -4.74 -13.63
C GLY A 13 -11.74 -5.54 -12.33
N ALA A 14 -12.53 -5.29 -11.29
CA ALA A 14 -12.32 -5.86 -9.96
C ALA A 14 -12.28 -7.39 -9.94
N ALA A 15 -13.20 -8.06 -10.65
CA ALA A 15 -13.23 -9.53 -10.71
C ALA A 15 -11.98 -10.11 -11.41
N LEU A 16 -11.52 -9.48 -12.49
CA LEU A 16 -10.33 -9.90 -13.22
C LEU A 16 -9.05 -9.61 -12.42
N ALA A 17 -9.02 -8.49 -11.69
CA ALA A 17 -7.95 -8.16 -10.78
C ALA A 17 -7.81 -9.20 -9.66
N LEU A 18 -8.93 -9.58 -9.02
CA LEU A 18 -8.97 -10.63 -8.00
C LEU A 18 -8.43 -11.97 -8.52
N ASP A 19 -8.90 -12.42 -9.68
CA ASP A 19 -8.39 -13.65 -10.32
C ASP A 19 -6.89 -13.55 -10.62
N THR A 20 -6.45 -12.39 -11.08
CA THR A 20 -5.03 -12.14 -11.38
C THR A 20 -4.17 -12.19 -10.11
N PHE A 21 -4.60 -11.59 -9.01
CA PHE A 21 -3.86 -11.64 -7.74
C PHE A 21 -3.88 -13.03 -7.11
N ALA A 22 -4.99 -13.76 -7.21
CA ALA A 22 -5.05 -15.15 -6.78
C ALA A 22 -4.01 -16.01 -7.53
N LYS A 23 -3.89 -15.81 -8.85
CA LYS A 23 -2.84 -16.46 -9.67
C LYS A 23 -1.44 -16.01 -9.28
N ALA A 24 -1.24 -14.73 -8.97
CA ALA A 24 0.05 -14.21 -8.53
C ALA A 24 0.51 -14.89 -7.22
N VAL A 25 -0.39 -15.06 -6.24
CA VAL A 25 -0.13 -15.80 -5.01
C VAL A 25 0.23 -17.26 -5.31
N ALA A 26 -0.51 -17.93 -6.22
CA ALA A 26 -0.23 -19.32 -6.57
C ALA A 26 1.13 -19.52 -7.28
N GLN A 27 1.53 -18.57 -8.13
CA GLN A 27 2.76 -18.65 -8.92
C GLN A 27 4.00 -18.16 -8.18
N ARG A 28 3.85 -17.11 -7.36
CA ARG A 28 4.91 -16.47 -6.58
C ARG A 28 4.51 -16.37 -5.12
N PRO A 29 4.33 -17.53 -4.45
CA PRO A 29 3.96 -17.54 -3.04
C PRO A 29 5.12 -17.11 -2.13
N ASP A 30 6.34 -17.04 -2.68
CA ASP A 30 7.57 -16.51 -2.11
C ASP A 30 7.66 -14.97 -2.16
N HIS A 31 6.61 -14.28 -2.61
CA HIS A 31 6.59 -12.83 -2.72
C HIS A 31 5.51 -12.21 -1.82
N PRO A 32 5.87 -11.34 -0.85
CA PRO A 32 4.92 -10.79 0.11
C PRO A 32 3.87 -9.89 -0.54
N SER A 33 4.28 -9.09 -1.54
CA SER A 33 3.35 -8.21 -2.26
C SER A 33 2.23 -8.96 -2.99
N SER A 34 2.45 -10.21 -3.44
CA SER A 34 1.39 -11.03 -4.02
C SER A 34 0.26 -11.27 -3.01
N HIS A 35 0.61 -11.64 -1.77
CA HIS A 35 -0.35 -11.88 -0.69
C HIS A 35 -1.04 -10.59 -0.26
N ARG A 36 -0.27 -9.52 -0.07
CA ARG A 36 -0.80 -8.21 0.33
C ARG A 36 -1.79 -7.67 -0.69
N LEU A 37 -1.41 -7.62 -1.97
CA LEU A 37 -2.28 -7.11 -3.04
C LEU A 37 -3.56 -7.95 -3.16
N TYR A 38 -3.45 -9.28 -3.04
CA TYR A 38 -4.61 -10.15 -3.03
C TYR A 38 -5.55 -9.88 -1.85
N ALA A 39 -5.00 -9.74 -0.64
CA ALA A 39 -5.79 -9.45 0.57
C ALA A 39 -6.55 -8.12 0.46
N PHE A 40 -5.90 -7.06 -0.02
CA PHE A 40 -6.57 -5.76 -0.19
C PHE A 40 -7.58 -5.74 -1.34
N ALA A 41 -7.35 -6.50 -2.41
CA ALA A 41 -8.34 -6.68 -3.47
C ALA A 41 -9.60 -7.39 -2.94
N LEU A 42 -9.42 -8.45 -2.13
CA LEU A 42 -10.54 -9.14 -1.46
C LEU A 42 -11.28 -8.22 -0.49
N LEU A 43 -10.55 -7.41 0.27
CA LEU A 43 -11.12 -6.45 1.22
C LEU A 43 -11.99 -5.41 0.52
N ARG A 44 -11.49 -4.83 -0.59
CA ARG A 44 -12.26 -3.89 -1.44
C ARG A 44 -13.52 -4.53 -2.02
N ALA A 45 -13.48 -5.83 -2.32
CA ALA A 45 -14.63 -6.59 -2.78
C ALA A 45 -15.61 -7.00 -1.64
N GLY A 46 -15.38 -6.56 -0.41
CA GLY A 46 -16.22 -6.87 0.76
C GLY A 46 -16.03 -8.30 1.31
N LYS A 47 -15.04 -9.03 0.82
CA LYS A 47 -14.73 -10.42 1.22
C LYS A 47 -13.81 -10.45 2.43
N HIS A 48 -14.29 -9.92 3.56
CA HIS A 48 -13.48 -9.68 4.76
C HIS A 48 -12.77 -10.92 5.31
N GLU A 49 -13.48 -12.04 5.45
CA GLU A 49 -12.89 -13.31 5.94
C GLU A 49 -11.80 -13.84 4.98
N GLU A 50 -12.06 -13.80 3.67
CA GLU A 50 -11.07 -14.21 2.65
C GLU A 50 -9.84 -13.30 2.70
N ALA A 51 -10.04 -11.98 2.82
CA ALA A 51 -8.95 -11.00 2.93
C ALA A 51 -8.09 -11.25 4.18
N PHE A 52 -8.74 -11.51 5.32
CA PHE A 52 -8.07 -11.82 6.59
C PHE A 52 -7.24 -13.09 6.50
N ASN A 53 -7.77 -14.14 5.87
CA ASN A 53 -7.03 -15.38 5.66
C ASN A 53 -5.87 -15.20 4.67
N ALA A 54 -6.05 -14.39 3.62
CA ALA A 54 -5.00 -14.11 2.63
C ALA A 54 -3.81 -13.35 3.25
N ILE A 55 -4.05 -12.33 4.07
CA ILE A 55 -2.96 -11.59 4.72
C ILE A 55 -2.24 -12.46 5.76
N ILE A 56 -2.96 -13.31 6.48
CA ILE A 56 -2.37 -14.31 7.39
C ILE A 56 -1.46 -15.28 6.64
N ALA A 57 -1.91 -15.80 5.48
CA ALA A 57 -1.10 -16.70 4.66
C ALA A 57 0.20 -16.04 4.18
N GLY A 58 0.17 -14.74 3.91
CA GLY A 58 1.37 -13.95 3.62
C GLY A 58 2.25 -13.73 4.85
N LEU A 59 1.65 -13.45 6.01
CA LEU A 59 2.40 -13.15 7.23
C LEU A 59 3.11 -14.39 7.80
N ASP A 60 2.45 -15.55 7.78
CA ASP A 60 2.96 -16.83 8.29
C ASP A 60 4.03 -17.45 7.35
N ARG A 61 4.37 -16.77 6.25
CA ARG A 61 5.35 -17.23 5.27
C ARG A 61 6.76 -16.79 5.64
N GLU A 62 7.71 -17.69 5.43
CA GLU A 62 9.13 -17.33 5.37
C GLU A 62 9.49 -16.81 3.97
N TYR A 63 10.14 -15.65 3.93
CA TYR A 63 10.60 -15.02 2.69
C TYR A 63 12.13 -15.09 2.59
N PRO A 64 12.69 -15.12 1.36
CA PRO A 64 14.13 -15.04 1.15
C PRO A 64 14.77 -13.88 1.92
N GLY A 65 15.72 -14.19 2.80
CA GLY A 65 16.38 -13.22 3.67
C GLY A 65 17.09 -12.10 2.88
N GLY A 66 17.06 -10.89 3.42
CA GLY A 66 17.75 -9.72 2.84
C GLY A 66 17.08 -9.09 1.61
N ARG A 67 15.93 -9.60 1.16
CA ARG A 67 15.22 -9.07 -0.03
C ARG A 67 13.95 -8.28 0.26
N PHE A 68 13.42 -8.42 1.48
CA PHE A 68 12.14 -7.84 1.90
C PHE A 68 12.27 -7.32 3.34
N ALA A 69 13.11 -6.30 3.55
CA ALA A 69 13.31 -5.73 4.88
C ALA A 69 12.00 -5.16 5.43
N GLU A 70 11.72 -5.38 6.73
CA GLU A 70 10.54 -4.88 7.45
C GLU A 70 9.16 -5.25 6.84
N VAL A 71 9.08 -6.12 5.83
CA VAL A 71 7.80 -6.52 5.24
C VAL A 71 6.87 -7.18 6.26
N GLN A 72 7.47 -7.86 7.24
CA GLN A 72 6.78 -8.45 8.37
C GLN A 72 6.05 -7.41 9.24
N ARG A 73 6.59 -6.19 9.38
CA ARG A 73 5.89 -5.08 10.05
C ARG A 73 4.68 -4.64 9.22
N ILE A 74 4.85 -4.45 7.91
CA ILE A 74 3.76 -4.05 7.00
C ILE A 74 2.62 -5.08 7.05
N LEU A 75 2.92 -6.37 6.88
CA LEU A 75 1.90 -7.43 6.90
C LEU A 75 1.18 -7.54 8.26
N ARG A 76 1.87 -7.33 9.39
CA ARG A 76 1.22 -7.30 10.71
C ARG A 76 0.27 -6.12 10.86
N GLU A 77 0.67 -4.95 10.38
CA GLU A 77 -0.18 -3.77 10.47
C GLU A 77 -1.36 -3.84 9.48
N ASP A 78 -1.16 -4.40 8.29
CA ASP A 78 -2.22 -4.69 7.32
C ASP A 78 -3.23 -5.70 7.88
N LEU A 79 -2.76 -6.75 8.59
CA LEU A 79 -3.62 -7.67 9.34
C LEU A 79 -4.48 -6.90 10.36
N GLY A 80 -3.90 -5.94 11.07
CA GLY A 80 -4.63 -5.07 12.00
C GLY A 80 -5.74 -4.25 11.37
N LEU A 81 -5.49 -3.70 10.18
CA LEU A 81 -6.49 -2.95 9.40
C LEU A 81 -7.61 -3.84 8.86
N ILE A 82 -7.26 -4.98 8.28
CA ILE A 82 -8.23 -5.95 7.75
C ILE A 82 -9.09 -6.49 8.90
N ALA A 83 -8.49 -6.76 10.07
CA ALA A 83 -9.21 -7.15 11.26
C ALA A 83 -10.24 -6.10 11.70
N ALA A 84 -9.84 -4.82 11.73
CA ALA A 84 -10.73 -3.72 12.08
C ALA A 84 -11.92 -3.59 11.12
N ALA A 85 -11.66 -3.70 9.81
CA ALA A 85 -12.71 -3.69 8.79
C ALA A 85 -13.65 -4.89 8.91
N TRP A 86 -13.12 -6.09 9.15
CA TRP A 86 -13.96 -7.27 9.35
C TRP A 86 -14.82 -7.16 10.61
N LEU A 87 -14.26 -6.63 11.71
CA LEU A 87 -15.00 -6.39 12.94
C LEU A 87 -16.12 -5.35 12.79
N ALA A 88 -15.90 -4.31 12.00
CA ALA A 88 -16.92 -3.32 11.69
C ALA A 88 -18.10 -3.95 10.91
N ALA A 89 -17.81 -4.88 10.00
CA ALA A 89 -18.83 -5.60 9.22
C ALA A 89 -19.53 -6.72 10.03
N GLU A 90 -18.78 -7.47 10.84
CA GLU A 90 -19.25 -8.63 11.61
C GLU A 90 -18.73 -8.62 13.06
N PRO A 91 -19.29 -7.80 13.97
CA PRO A 91 -18.82 -7.68 15.35
C PRO A 91 -18.84 -9.01 16.14
N THR A 92 -19.72 -9.93 15.78
CA THR A 92 -19.82 -11.26 16.44
C THR A 92 -18.60 -12.15 16.21
N ARG A 93 -17.73 -11.82 15.26
CA ARG A 93 -16.49 -12.56 14.97
C ARG A 93 -15.33 -12.19 15.89
N GLU A 94 -15.50 -11.21 16.79
CA GLU A 94 -14.44 -10.65 17.62
C GLU A 94 -13.55 -11.68 18.33
N PRO A 95 -14.09 -12.71 19.01
CA PRO A 95 -13.23 -13.65 19.73
C PRO A 95 -12.29 -14.43 18.79
N THR A 96 -12.75 -14.70 17.57
CA THR A 96 -11.97 -15.42 16.55
C THR A 96 -10.90 -14.52 15.95
N ILE A 97 -11.27 -13.29 15.61
CA ILE A 97 -10.36 -12.30 15.01
C ILE A 97 -9.27 -11.91 16.01
N ALA A 98 -9.65 -11.54 17.24
CA ALA A 98 -8.72 -11.12 18.28
C ALA A 98 -7.69 -12.21 18.61
N ARG A 99 -8.12 -13.47 18.68
CA ARG A 99 -7.20 -14.61 18.88
C ARG A 99 -6.20 -14.74 17.73
N ALA A 100 -6.68 -14.76 16.49
CA ALA A 100 -5.82 -14.93 15.32
C ALA A 100 -4.82 -13.77 15.13
N VAL A 101 -5.24 -12.54 15.45
CA VAL A 101 -4.37 -11.35 15.47
C VAL A 101 -3.31 -11.46 16.58
N GLY A 102 -3.72 -11.86 17.79
CA GLY A 102 -2.82 -12.01 18.94
C GLY A 102 -1.74 -13.07 18.75
N GLU A 103 -2.10 -14.22 18.15
CA GLU A 103 -1.16 -15.30 17.79
C GLU A 103 -0.02 -14.84 16.86
N ARG A 104 -0.24 -13.77 16.11
CA ARG A 104 0.70 -13.20 15.13
C ARG A 104 1.40 -11.94 15.63
N HIS A 105 1.25 -11.64 16.92
CA HIS A 105 1.79 -10.43 17.57
C HIS A 105 1.39 -9.14 16.83
N ALA A 106 0.20 -9.14 16.22
CA ALA A 106 -0.41 -7.96 15.61
C ALA A 106 -1.39 -7.31 16.60
N SER A 107 -1.98 -6.19 16.21
CA SER A 107 -3.02 -5.52 16.99
C SER A 107 -4.12 -5.05 16.04
N ILE A 108 -5.38 -5.17 16.47
CA ILE A 108 -6.52 -4.61 15.73
C ILE A 108 -6.35 -3.09 15.72
N ASP A 109 -6.35 -2.50 14.53
CA ASP A 109 -6.18 -1.05 14.41
C ASP A 109 -7.48 -0.37 14.85
N ASN A 110 -7.40 0.51 15.85
CA ASN A 110 -8.52 1.27 16.40
C ASN A 110 -8.24 2.78 16.40
N ARG A 111 -7.24 3.21 15.62
CA ARG A 111 -6.90 4.62 15.46
C ARG A 111 -7.05 5.03 14.00
N ALA A 112 -7.42 6.29 13.82
CA ALA A 112 -7.39 6.87 12.48
C ALA A 112 -5.95 6.83 11.95
N SER A 113 -5.77 6.56 10.67
CA SER A 113 -4.46 6.61 10.02
C SER A 113 -4.57 6.90 8.52
N ILE A 114 -3.49 7.41 7.94
CA ILE A 114 -3.28 7.44 6.49
C ILE A 114 -1.96 6.75 6.20
N ARG A 115 -1.98 5.77 5.31
CA ARG A 115 -0.80 4.99 4.91
C ARG A 115 -0.58 5.13 3.43
N PHE A 116 0.66 5.29 3.02
CA PHE A 116 1.12 5.33 1.65
C PHE A 116 2.02 4.12 1.44
N VAL A 117 1.54 3.12 0.70
CA VAL A 117 2.27 1.90 0.46
C VAL A 117 2.66 1.81 -1.01
N LEU A 118 3.96 1.91 -1.26
CA LEU A 118 4.53 1.82 -2.59
C LEU A 118 4.97 0.38 -2.84
N ASN A 119 4.30 -0.32 -3.76
CA ASN A 119 4.65 -1.66 -4.18
C ASN A 119 5.31 -1.61 -5.57
N TRP A 120 6.35 -2.41 -5.79
CA TRP A 120 6.87 -2.71 -7.13
C TRP A 120 7.23 -4.19 -7.27
N GLU A 121 6.99 -4.75 -8.46
CA GLU A 121 7.10 -6.20 -8.73
C GLU A 121 8.41 -6.58 -9.47
N THR A 122 9.22 -5.59 -9.80
CA THR A 122 10.42 -5.75 -10.64
C THR A 122 11.66 -5.83 -9.79
N ASP A 123 12.38 -6.94 -9.90
CA ASP A 123 13.61 -7.22 -9.18
C ASP A 123 14.75 -6.23 -9.48
N ALA A 124 15.65 -6.05 -8.52
CA ALA A 124 16.85 -5.21 -8.60
C ALA A 124 16.58 -3.75 -9.00
N ASN A 125 15.38 -3.24 -8.69
CA ASN A 125 15.05 -1.82 -8.79
C ASN A 125 15.11 -1.18 -7.41
N ASP A 126 15.62 0.04 -7.39
CA ASP A 126 15.63 0.90 -6.20
C ASP A 126 14.62 2.02 -6.44
N VAL A 127 13.45 1.91 -5.79
CA VAL A 127 12.34 2.85 -5.93
C VAL A 127 12.06 3.48 -4.58
N ASP A 128 12.48 4.73 -4.40
CA ASP A 128 12.26 5.45 -3.14
C ASP A 128 10.87 6.10 -3.10
N LEU A 129 10.20 5.95 -1.96
CA LEU A 129 9.00 6.69 -1.60
C LEU A 129 9.38 8.06 -1.02
N HIS A 130 8.92 9.12 -1.68
CA HIS A 130 9.05 10.50 -1.21
C HIS A 130 7.69 11.05 -0.82
N VAL A 131 7.54 11.52 0.41
CA VAL A 131 6.31 12.13 0.92
C VAL A 131 6.60 13.57 1.36
N PHE A 132 5.86 14.51 0.79
CA PHE A 132 5.91 15.93 1.15
C PHE A 132 4.60 16.35 1.82
N ASP A 133 4.67 17.17 2.85
CA ASP A 133 3.49 17.78 3.48
C ASP A 133 3.29 19.25 3.07
N GLY A 134 2.14 19.82 3.42
CA GLY A 134 1.79 21.22 3.17
C GLY A 134 2.64 22.22 3.97
N ASN A 135 3.34 21.75 5.00
CA ASN A 135 4.28 22.54 5.80
C ASN A 135 5.70 22.54 5.21
N LYS A 136 5.88 21.99 4.00
CA LYS A 136 7.17 21.83 3.30
C LYS A 136 8.12 20.84 3.98
N GLY A 137 7.61 19.97 4.83
CA GLY A 137 8.30 18.78 5.29
C GLY A 137 8.50 17.79 4.15
N HIS A 138 9.57 17.00 4.23
CA HIS A 138 9.91 15.98 3.26
C HIS A 138 10.44 14.75 3.98
N ALA A 139 9.72 13.63 3.86
CA ALA A 139 10.15 12.32 4.31
C ALA A 139 10.60 11.45 3.13
N PHE A 140 11.75 10.80 3.30
CA PHE A 140 12.41 9.90 2.35
C PHE A 140 13.48 9.06 3.06
N PHE A 141 14.20 8.19 2.35
CA PHE A 141 15.15 7.23 2.94
C PHE A 141 16.11 7.83 3.99
N SER A 142 16.63 9.06 3.78
CA SER A 142 17.56 9.70 4.72
C SER A 142 16.91 10.53 5.83
N SER A 143 15.63 10.90 5.67
CA SER A 143 14.84 11.63 6.66
C SER A 143 13.47 10.97 6.76
N LYS A 144 13.36 9.96 7.64
CA LYS A 144 12.22 9.03 7.64
C LYS A 144 10.96 9.59 8.29
N SER A 145 10.96 10.81 8.82
CA SER A 145 9.80 11.36 9.52
C SER A 145 9.48 12.78 9.07
N LEU A 146 8.20 13.13 9.16
CA LEU A 146 7.75 14.50 8.97
C LEU A 146 7.59 15.20 10.32
N PRO A 147 7.92 16.50 10.43
CA PRO A 147 7.60 17.29 11.61
C PRO A 147 6.09 17.34 11.91
N SER A 148 5.24 17.23 10.89
CA SER A 148 3.79 17.14 11.05
C SER A 148 3.28 15.79 11.60
N GLY A 149 4.18 14.83 11.78
CA GLY A 149 3.85 13.45 12.09
C GLY A 149 3.86 12.54 10.86
N GLY A 150 4.17 11.27 11.10
CA GLY A 150 4.32 10.22 10.11
C GLY A 150 5.75 9.69 10.02
N GLU A 151 5.88 8.41 9.69
CA GLU A 151 7.15 7.69 9.59
C GLU A 151 7.19 6.80 8.35
N LEU A 152 8.31 6.85 7.63
CA LEU A 152 8.71 5.92 6.57
C LEU A 152 9.41 4.73 7.22
N TYR A 153 8.88 3.54 6.99
CA TYR A 153 9.48 2.28 7.39
C TYR A 153 9.40 1.26 6.25
N ALA A 154 10.20 0.20 6.37
CA ALA A 154 10.48 -0.71 5.26
C ALA A 154 11.11 -0.05 4.04
N ASP A 155 12.12 0.78 4.27
CA ASP A 155 13.04 1.31 3.26
C ASP A 155 13.89 0.14 2.70
N VAL A 156 13.55 -0.31 1.48
CA VAL A 156 14.15 -1.49 0.83
C VAL A 156 15.03 -1.02 -0.32
N THR A 157 16.32 -0.84 -0.05
CA THR A 157 17.32 -0.43 -1.05
C THR A 157 17.79 -1.57 -1.96
N THR A 158 17.41 -2.82 -1.66
CA THR A 158 17.82 -4.00 -2.42
C THR A 158 16.67 -4.97 -2.63
N GLY A 159 16.03 -4.92 -3.80
CA GLY A 159 15.12 -5.97 -4.25
C GLY A 159 13.72 -5.48 -4.56
N TYR A 160 12.74 -5.95 -3.80
CA TYR A 160 11.32 -5.75 -4.05
C TYR A 160 10.70 -4.90 -2.94
N GLY A 161 9.78 -4.01 -3.30
CA GLY A 161 8.94 -3.32 -2.32
C GLY A 161 8.05 -4.31 -1.54
N PRO A 162 7.36 -3.87 -0.48
CA PRO A 162 6.89 -2.49 -0.33
C PRO A 162 7.69 -1.55 0.56
N GLU A 163 7.61 -0.26 0.26
CA GLU A 163 7.88 0.83 1.21
C GLU A 163 6.57 1.38 1.77
N CYS A 164 6.55 1.72 3.07
CA CYS A 164 5.36 2.26 3.71
C CYS A 164 5.68 3.55 4.48
N PHE A 165 4.93 4.62 4.20
CA PHE A 165 4.85 5.79 5.06
C PHE A 165 3.49 5.80 5.77
N ALA A 166 3.47 5.81 7.10
CA ALA A 166 2.21 5.87 7.86
C ALA A 166 2.15 7.11 8.74
N ILE A 167 1.03 7.83 8.64
CA ILE A 167 0.61 8.88 9.56
C ILE A 167 -0.43 8.24 10.48
N GLN A 168 -0.07 8.08 11.74
CA GLN A 168 -1.02 7.70 12.79
C GLN A 168 -1.82 8.93 13.24
N ASP A 169 -3.01 8.68 13.74
CA ASP A 169 -3.99 9.70 14.11
C ASP A 169 -4.41 10.56 12.91
N LYS A 170 -4.90 11.77 13.20
CA LYS A 170 -5.53 12.62 12.20
C LYS A 170 -4.50 13.44 11.44
N ALA A 171 -4.20 13.01 10.20
CA ALA A 171 -3.41 13.80 9.26
C ALA A 171 -4.00 15.21 9.10
N SER A 172 -3.14 16.23 9.17
CA SER A 172 -3.56 17.64 9.23
C SER A 172 -2.73 18.58 8.36
N ALA A 173 -1.52 18.19 7.95
CA ALA A 173 -0.62 19.02 7.14
C ALA A 173 -0.84 18.81 5.64
N PHE A 174 -2.10 18.83 5.20
CA PHE A 174 -2.40 18.79 3.77
C PHE A 174 -1.91 20.07 3.05
N PRO A 175 -1.58 20.02 1.75
CA PRO A 175 -1.63 18.82 0.90
C PRO A 175 -0.46 17.86 1.15
N TYR A 176 -0.71 16.56 1.06
CA TYR A 176 0.36 15.55 0.99
C TYR A 176 0.65 15.23 -0.48
N THR A 177 1.90 15.41 -0.91
CA THR A 177 2.35 15.04 -2.27
C THR A 177 3.25 13.82 -2.17
N VAL A 178 2.97 12.81 -2.99
CA VAL A 178 3.70 11.54 -3.00
C VAL A 178 4.36 11.36 -4.35
N GLN A 179 5.65 11.07 -4.32
CA GLN A 179 6.47 10.79 -5.51
C GLN A 179 7.15 9.43 -5.36
N ALA A 180 7.33 8.74 -6.49
CA ALA A 180 8.31 7.67 -6.59
C ALA A 180 9.55 8.21 -7.30
N HIS A 181 10.72 7.89 -6.74
CA HIS A 181 12.01 8.18 -7.35
C HIS A 181 12.67 6.88 -7.81
N TYR A 182 13.01 6.78 -9.08
CA TYR A 182 13.68 5.60 -9.62
C TYR A 182 15.20 5.78 -9.52
N TYR A 183 15.79 5.44 -8.38
CA TYR A 183 17.20 5.69 -8.13
C TYR A 183 18.10 4.87 -9.06
N ALA A 184 17.81 3.58 -9.21
CA ALA A 184 18.59 2.68 -10.07
C ALA A 184 17.71 1.68 -10.83
N ARG A 185 17.98 1.58 -12.14
CA ARG A 185 17.37 0.59 -13.04
C ARG A 185 18.03 -0.77 -12.94
N GLY A 186 17.23 -1.75 -12.58
CA GLY A 186 17.57 -3.16 -12.64
C GLY A 186 17.63 -3.71 -14.07
N PRO A 187 18.07 -4.97 -14.24
CA PRO A 187 18.33 -5.59 -15.55
C PRO A 187 17.11 -5.64 -16.48
N MET A 188 15.90 -5.63 -15.91
CA MET A 188 14.63 -5.67 -16.65
C MET A 188 14.30 -4.36 -17.36
N GLY A 189 14.95 -3.27 -16.97
CA GLY A 189 14.89 -2.03 -17.71
C GLY A 189 13.65 -1.16 -17.47
N TYR A 190 12.81 -1.51 -16.51
CA TYR A 190 11.70 -0.69 -16.02
C TYR A 190 11.36 -1.08 -14.58
N GLY A 191 10.77 -0.16 -13.83
CA GLY A 191 10.12 -0.38 -12.54
C GLY A 191 8.62 -0.20 -12.66
N MET A 192 7.84 -1.15 -12.14
CA MET A 192 6.38 -1.08 -12.21
C MET A 192 5.75 -1.56 -10.93
N GLY A 193 4.63 -0.92 -10.60
CA GLY A 193 3.77 -1.34 -9.50
C GLY A 193 2.71 -0.29 -9.23
N LYS A 194 2.37 -0.12 -7.96
CA LYS A 194 1.24 0.69 -7.52
C LYS A 194 1.54 1.40 -6.20
N LEU A 195 1.16 2.67 -6.12
CA LEU A 195 0.93 3.34 -4.86
C LEU A 195 -0.49 3.06 -4.39
N GLU A 196 -0.62 2.53 -3.19
CA GLU A 196 -1.88 2.36 -2.50
C GLU A 196 -1.91 3.29 -1.29
N VAL A 197 -2.83 4.26 -1.31
CA VAL A 197 -3.15 5.10 -0.16
C VAL A 197 -4.32 4.47 0.57
N ILE A 198 -4.16 4.22 1.86
CA ILE A 198 -5.19 3.66 2.73
C ILE A 198 -5.49 4.68 3.84
N GLU A 199 -6.69 5.22 3.86
CA GLU A 199 -7.22 5.94 5.02
C GLU A 199 -8.05 4.99 5.87
N HIS A 200 -7.76 4.94 7.17
CA HIS A 200 -8.57 4.29 8.19
C HIS A 200 -9.16 5.35 9.12
N ASP A 201 -10.45 5.23 9.45
CA ASP A 201 -11.14 6.19 10.32
C ASP A 201 -11.02 5.87 11.83
N GLY A 202 -10.43 4.72 12.18
CA GLY A 202 -10.35 4.21 13.55
C GLY A 202 -11.55 3.38 13.99
N ALA A 203 -12.60 3.28 13.17
CA ALA A 203 -13.80 2.50 13.41
C ALA A 203 -13.92 1.30 12.45
N GLY A 204 -12.87 0.98 11.69
CA GLY A 204 -12.82 -0.10 10.72
C GLY A 204 -13.24 0.29 9.30
N HIS A 205 -13.61 1.55 9.03
CA HIS A 205 -13.91 1.97 7.66
C HIS A 205 -12.64 2.41 6.94
N LEU A 206 -12.44 1.86 5.75
CA LEU A 206 -11.27 2.11 4.92
C LEU A 206 -11.66 2.84 3.64
N THR A 207 -10.87 3.85 3.27
CA THR A 207 -10.96 4.52 1.96
C THR A 207 -9.64 4.35 1.22
N PHE A 208 -9.70 4.05 -0.07
CA PHE A 208 -8.53 3.73 -0.88
C PHE A 208 -8.32 4.76 -2.00
N VAL A 209 -7.07 5.11 -2.27
CA VAL A 209 -6.66 5.76 -3.53
C VAL A 209 -5.54 4.93 -4.13
N GLU A 210 -5.70 4.53 -5.38
CA GLU A 210 -4.78 3.63 -6.06
C GLU A 210 -4.22 4.29 -7.30
N GLN A 211 -2.88 4.34 -7.39
CA GLN A 211 -2.19 4.93 -8.53
C GLN A 211 -1.12 3.95 -9.05
N PRO A 212 -1.40 3.22 -10.15
CA PRO A 212 -0.38 2.43 -10.81
C PRO A 212 0.65 3.34 -11.49
N PHE A 213 1.89 2.86 -11.61
CA PHE A 213 2.99 3.58 -12.24
C PHE A 213 3.92 2.68 -13.05
N VAL A 214 4.63 3.31 -13.98
CA VAL A 214 5.72 2.70 -14.76
C VAL A 214 6.88 3.70 -14.83
N LEU A 215 8.06 3.25 -14.44
CA LEU A 215 9.33 4.00 -14.41
C LEU A 215 10.28 3.36 -15.42
N MET A 216 10.80 4.14 -16.38
CA MET A 216 11.68 3.61 -17.44
C MET A 216 13.02 4.34 -17.55
N ARG A 217 13.23 5.40 -16.76
CA ARG A 217 14.41 6.27 -16.83
C ARG A 217 15.07 6.38 -15.47
N ASP A 218 16.36 6.11 -15.40
CA ASP A 218 17.16 6.31 -14.19
C ASP A 218 17.03 7.74 -13.65
N ASN A 219 17.01 7.87 -12.32
CA ASN A 219 16.85 9.11 -11.57
C ASN A 219 15.56 9.88 -11.88
N ALA A 220 14.57 9.24 -12.49
CA ALA A 220 13.29 9.90 -12.78
C ALA A 220 12.43 9.99 -11.53
N TYR A 221 11.78 11.13 -11.37
CA TYR A 221 10.71 11.34 -10.41
C TYR A 221 9.37 11.25 -11.13
N VAL A 222 8.43 10.53 -10.52
CA VAL A 222 7.03 10.54 -10.95
C VAL A 222 6.17 11.04 -9.81
N ASP A 223 5.43 12.11 -10.10
CA ASP A 223 4.32 12.57 -9.25
C ASP A 223 3.22 11.50 -9.30
N LEU A 224 2.94 10.84 -8.17
CA LEU A 224 1.94 9.78 -8.09
C LEU A 224 0.59 10.37 -7.68
N VAL A 225 0.55 10.98 -6.49
CA VAL A 225 -0.69 11.51 -5.90
C VAL A 225 -0.40 12.84 -5.22
N LYS A 226 -1.37 13.75 -5.30
CA LYS A 226 -1.46 14.93 -4.44
C LYS A 226 -2.80 14.90 -3.71
N LEU A 227 -2.78 14.60 -2.42
CA LEU A 227 -3.95 14.63 -1.56
C LEU A 227 -4.12 16.05 -1.03
N GLU A 228 -5.15 16.77 -1.49
CA GLU A 228 -5.49 18.11 -0.96
C GLU A 228 -6.20 18.02 0.40
N GLN A 229 -6.77 16.85 0.71
CA GLN A 229 -7.49 16.54 1.93
C GLN A 229 -7.55 15.02 2.10
N ARG A 230 -8.17 14.56 3.20
CA ARG A 230 -8.37 13.12 3.45
C ARG A 230 -9.15 12.46 2.29
N PRO A 231 -8.75 11.26 1.84
CA PRO A 231 -9.50 10.50 0.83
C PRO A 231 -11.02 10.44 1.07
N SER A 232 -11.44 10.15 2.29
CA SER A 232 -12.83 10.07 2.73
C SER A 232 -13.59 11.41 2.64
N ALA A 233 -12.87 12.53 2.67
CA ALA A 233 -13.45 13.86 2.53
C ALA A 233 -13.61 14.28 1.06
N ALA A 234 -12.88 13.65 0.12
CA ALA A 234 -12.99 13.95 -1.30
C ALA A 234 -14.39 13.60 -1.80
N LYS A 235 -15.08 14.57 -2.42
CA LYS A 235 -16.34 14.27 -3.10
C LYS A 235 -16.05 13.28 -4.22
N PRO A 236 -16.88 12.24 -4.44
CA PRO A 236 -16.73 11.36 -5.60
C PRO A 236 -16.90 12.21 -6.88
N THR A 237 -15.79 12.55 -7.52
CA THR A 237 -15.80 13.15 -8.86
C THR A 237 -16.09 12.04 -9.85
N VAL A 238 -17.32 12.00 -10.37
CA VAL A 238 -17.68 11.19 -11.52
C VAL A 238 -16.80 11.63 -12.71
N GLY A 239 -15.88 10.77 -13.15
CA GLY A 239 -15.42 10.75 -14.54
C GLY A 239 -14.23 11.63 -14.94
N GLU A 240 -13.32 12.01 -14.05
CA GLU A 240 -12.01 12.53 -14.48
C GLU A 240 -10.89 11.52 -14.23
N PRO A 241 -10.13 11.12 -15.27
CA PRO A 241 -8.94 10.32 -15.06
C PRO A 241 -7.96 11.14 -14.22
N VAL A 242 -7.41 10.53 -13.15
CA VAL A 242 -6.31 11.10 -12.38
C VAL A 242 -5.25 11.59 -13.37
N ALA A 243 -4.90 12.87 -13.27
CA ALA A 243 -4.05 13.54 -14.23
C ALA A 243 -2.77 12.71 -14.45
N ARG A 244 -2.55 12.27 -15.69
CA ARG A 244 -1.33 11.54 -16.09
C ARG A 244 -0.12 12.36 -15.63
N GLY A 245 0.64 11.83 -14.68
CA GLY A 245 1.83 12.47 -14.13
C GLY A 245 2.75 12.95 -15.25
N ARG A 246 3.09 14.24 -15.26
CA ARG A 246 4.10 14.78 -16.18
C ARG A 246 5.46 14.30 -15.70
N LEU A 247 6.18 13.53 -16.52
CA LEU A 247 7.62 13.35 -16.31
C LEU A 247 8.29 14.74 -16.34
N LYS A 248 8.87 15.17 -15.22
CA LYS A 248 9.77 16.32 -15.20
C LYS A 248 11.18 15.79 -15.46
N ALA A 249 11.75 16.12 -16.62
CA ALA A 249 13.18 16.04 -16.81
C ALA A 249 13.81 17.24 -16.09
N ARG A 250 14.77 17.00 -15.20
CA ARG A 250 15.75 18.00 -14.80
C ARG A 250 17.03 17.73 -15.56
#